data_AF-A0A7S0C9P0-F1
#
_entry.id   AF-A0A7S0C9P0-F1
#
_cell.length_a   1.000
_cell.length_b   1.000
_cell.length_c   1.000
_cell.angle_alpha   90.00
_cell.angle_beta   90.00
_cell.angle_gamma   90.00
#
_symmetry.space_group_name_H-M   'P 1'
#
loop_
_entity.id
_entity.type
_entity.pdbx_description
1 polymer ?
#
loop_
_entity_poly.entity_id
_entity_poly.type
_entity_poly.pdbx_seq_one_letter_code
_entity_poly.pdbx_strand_id
1 'polypeptide(L)'
;FQWEDPDEDDRDSVWFARFRELQYFRMEFGHCNVPPHYGRNPKLSAWVEAQRKQYRMKSTGRVSRLTQDQIGEMESLGFAWTVKDDGVTPECVPSSGKGGPAGPHHGRHGMHHMHPGQG
;
A
#
# COMPACT_ATOMS: atom_id res chain seq x y z
N PHE A 1 -7.41 8.08 43.62
CA PHE A 1 -6.89 6.77 43.19
C PHE A 1 -7.16 6.66 41.71
N GLN A 2 -6.14 6.95 40.91
CA GLN A 2 -6.17 6.74 39.46
C GLN A 2 -6.12 5.23 39.25
N TRP A 3 -7.15 4.70 38.61
CA TRP A 3 -7.09 3.38 38.05
C TRP A 3 -6.30 3.54 36.75
N GLU A 4 -5.07 3.03 36.73
CA GLU A 4 -4.41 2.72 35.47
C GLU A 4 -5.11 1.48 34.93
N ASP A 5 -5.86 1.63 33.84
CA ASP A 5 -6.55 0.56 33.14
C ASP A 5 -5.55 -0.54 32.72
N PRO A 6 -5.50 -1.70 33.40
CA PRO A 6 -4.49 -2.71 33.13
C PRO A 6 -5.04 -3.76 32.18
N ASP A 7 -5.41 -3.37 30.97
CA ASP A 7 -5.88 -4.32 29.94
C ASP A 7 -5.63 -3.79 28.52
N GLU A 8 -4.40 -3.40 28.20
CA GLU A 8 -3.96 -3.37 26.78
C GLU A 8 -3.66 -4.82 26.32
N ASP A 9 -4.77 -5.52 26.08
CA ASP A 9 -5.01 -6.80 25.39
C ASP A 9 -3.78 -7.66 24.97
N ASP A 10 -3.52 -8.74 25.73
CA ASP A 10 -2.52 -9.79 25.41
C ASP A 10 -2.64 -10.37 23.99
N ARG A 11 -3.77 -10.26 23.28
CA ARG A 11 -3.91 -10.80 21.91
C ARG A 11 -3.27 -9.90 20.87
N ASP A 12 -3.25 -8.59 21.10
CA ASP A 12 -2.48 -7.67 20.30
C ASP A 12 -0.99 -8.02 20.38
N SER A 13 -0.52 -8.47 21.55
CA SER A 13 0.87 -8.91 21.72
C SER A 13 1.27 -10.04 20.75
N VAL A 14 0.38 -11.03 20.52
CA VAL A 14 0.65 -12.17 19.62
C VAL A 14 0.62 -11.71 18.17
N TRP A 15 -0.33 -10.84 17.80
CA TRP A 15 -0.39 -10.29 16.45
C TRP A 15 0.86 -9.46 16.15
N PHE A 16 1.24 -8.54 17.05
CA PHE A 16 2.42 -7.70 16.91
C PHE A 16 3.71 -8.52 16.88
N ALA A 17 3.82 -9.58 17.67
CA ALA A 17 4.98 -10.48 17.63
C ALA A 17 5.14 -11.12 16.23
N ARG A 18 4.05 -11.62 15.64
CA ARG A 18 4.07 -12.21 14.29
C ARG A 18 4.27 -11.16 13.20
N PHE A 19 3.72 -9.97 13.38
CA PHE A 19 3.95 -8.85 12.48
C PHE A 19 5.42 -8.44 12.45
N ARG A 20 6.10 -8.38 13.61
CA ARG A 20 7.55 -8.15 13.67
C ARG A 20 8.33 -9.25 12.93
N GLU A 21 7.96 -10.52 13.09
CA GLU A 21 8.57 -11.61 12.33
C GLU A 21 8.39 -11.44 10.81
N LEU A 22 7.24 -10.94 10.36
CA LEU A 22 6.99 -10.61 8.95
C LEU A 22 7.85 -9.43 8.48
N GLN A 23 8.05 -8.40 9.31
CA GLN A 23 8.95 -7.29 9.00
C GLN A 23 10.39 -7.78 8.82
N TYR A 24 10.88 -8.65 9.70
CA TYR A 24 12.20 -9.28 9.57
C TYR A 24 12.29 -10.12 8.29
N PHE A 25 11.26 -10.89 7.96
CA PHE A 25 11.21 -11.65 6.70
C PHE A 25 11.30 -10.72 5.49
N ARG A 26 10.57 -9.60 5.48
CA ARG A 26 10.68 -8.61 4.40
C ARG A 26 12.09 -8.03 4.30
N MET A 27 12.73 -7.73 5.43
CA MET A 27 14.09 -7.19 5.44
C MET A 27 15.10 -8.19 4.88
N GLU A 28 14.90 -9.49 5.13
CA GLU A 28 15.79 -10.56 4.66
C GLU A 28 15.57 -10.91 3.18
N PHE A 29 14.32 -10.99 2.73
CA PHE A 29 13.96 -11.48 1.39
C PHE A 29 13.53 -10.37 0.41
N GLY A 30 13.33 -9.14 0.89
CA GLY A 30 12.82 -8.01 0.11
C GLY A 30 11.31 -8.03 -0.13
N HIS A 31 10.60 -9.09 0.27
CA HIS A 31 9.16 -9.25 0.03
C HIS A 31 8.44 -9.91 1.22
N CYS A 32 7.13 -9.72 1.31
CA CYS A 32 6.30 -10.34 2.36
C CYS A 32 5.60 -11.65 1.93
N ASN A 33 5.98 -12.22 0.77
CA ASN A 33 5.40 -13.48 0.29
C ASN A 33 6.06 -14.68 0.99
N VAL A 34 5.61 -14.99 2.20
CA VAL A 34 6.09 -16.14 2.98
C VAL A 34 5.60 -17.43 2.31
N PRO A 35 6.50 -18.37 1.94
CA PRO A 35 6.11 -19.64 1.35
C PRO A 35 5.19 -20.44 2.28
N PRO A 36 4.23 -21.21 1.73
CA PRO A 36 3.53 -22.22 2.51
C PRO A 36 4.57 -23.22 3.03
N HIS A 37 4.45 -23.60 4.30
CA HIS A 37 5.42 -24.47 5.00
C HIS A 37 6.85 -23.90 5.08
N TYR A 38 6.99 -22.61 5.41
CA TYR A 38 8.30 -22.01 5.64
C TYR A 38 9.04 -22.72 6.79
N GLY A 39 9.98 -23.60 6.45
CA GLY A 39 10.62 -24.50 7.41
C GLY A 39 11.36 -23.79 8.55
N ARG A 40 11.86 -22.57 8.30
CA ARG A 40 12.54 -21.76 9.32
C ARG A 40 11.58 -21.16 10.35
N ASN A 41 10.35 -20.87 9.94
CA ASN A 41 9.30 -20.37 10.83
C ASN A 41 7.91 -20.82 10.36
N PRO A 42 7.49 -22.05 10.69
CA PRO A 42 6.20 -22.57 10.27
C PRO A 42 5.02 -21.84 10.93
N LYS A 43 5.25 -21.19 12.08
CA LYS A 43 4.24 -20.38 12.77
C LYS A 43 3.94 -19.11 11.98
N LEU A 44 4.96 -18.48 11.39
CA LEU A 44 4.78 -17.32 10.54
C LEU A 44 4.01 -17.66 9.26
N SER A 45 4.32 -18.79 8.59
CA SER A 45 3.56 -19.20 7.40
C SER A 45 2.09 -19.47 7.71
N ALA A 46 1.82 -20.19 8.80
CA ALA A 46 0.44 -20.46 9.24
C ALA A 46 -0.30 -19.16 9.63
N TRP A 47 0.39 -18.22 10.27
CA TRP A 47 -0.17 -16.91 10.60
C TRP A 47 -0.50 -16.11 9.33
N VAL A 48 0.41 -16.05 8.36
CA VAL A 48 0.20 -15.37 7.06
C VAL A 48 -1.03 -15.94 6.34
N GLU A 49 -1.20 -17.25 6.31
CA GLU A 49 -2.38 -17.92 5.74
C GLU A 49 -3.66 -17.56 6.50
N ALA A 50 -3.59 -17.55 7.84
CA ALA A 50 -4.72 -17.14 8.67
C ALA A 50 -5.12 -15.69 8.40
N GLN A 51 -4.16 -14.77 8.25
CA GLN A 51 -4.43 -13.38 7.91
C GLN A 51 -5.16 -13.28 6.57
N ARG A 52 -4.67 -13.93 5.51
CA ARG A 52 -5.34 -13.92 4.19
C ARG A 52 -6.78 -14.46 4.25
N LYS A 53 -7.02 -15.48 5.07
CA LYS A 53 -8.37 -16.01 5.31
C LYS A 53 -9.26 -14.98 6.01
N GLN A 54 -8.77 -14.34 7.07
CA GLN A 54 -9.51 -13.32 7.82
C GLN A 54 -9.83 -12.09 6.95
N TYR A 55 -8.89 -11.67 6.10
CA TYR A 55 -9.11 -10.60 5.12
C TYR A 55 -10.24 -10.94 4.16
N ARG A 56 -10.22 -12.14 3.54
CA ARG A 56 -11.29 -12.60 2.65
C ARG A 56 -12.66 -12.68 3.35
N MET A 57 -12.68 -13.11 4.61
CA MET A 57 -13.91 -13.11 5.43
C MET A 57 -14.43 -11.68 5.60
N LYS A 58 -13.56 -10.72 5.92
CA LYS A 58 -13.91 -9.30 6.04
C LYS A 58 -14.46 -8.74 4.72
N SER A 59 -13.82 -9.02 3.58
CA SER A 59 -14.28 -8.57 2.25
C SER A 59 -15.63 -9.16 1.84
N THR A 60 -16.04 -10.29 2.42
CA THR A 60 -17.35 -10.92 2.16
C THR A 60 -18.41 -10.55 3.19
N GLY A 61 -18.15 -9.56 4.04
CA GLY A 61 -19.07 -9.11 5.09
C GLY A 61 -19.24 -10.10 6.24
N ARG A 62 -18.33 -11.08 6.37
CA ARG A 62 -18.33 -12.04 7.48
C ARG A 62 -17.55 -11.48 8.67
N VAL A 63 -17.89 -11.96 9.87
CA VAL A 63 -17.16 -11.64 11.09
C VAL A 63 -15.69 -12.02 10.93
N SER A 64 -14.80 -11.05 11.06
CA SER A 64 -13.36 -11.21 10.99
C SER A 64 -12.73 -10.64 12.25
N ARG A 65 -11.65 -11.27 12.70
CA ARG A 65 -10.84 -10.76 13.82
C ARG A 65 -9.80 -9.73 13.39
N LEU A 66 -9.70 -9.50 12.09
CA LEU A 66 -8.74 -8.58 11.50
C LEU A 66 -9.28 -7.15 11.54
N THR A 67 -8.66 -6.30 12.38
CA THR A 67 -9.05 -4.89 12.50
C THR A 67 -8.65 -4.09 11.25
N GLN A 68 -9.14 -2.86 11.11
CA GLN A 68 -8.76 -2.03 9.96
C GLN A 68 -7.30 -1.55 10.09
N ASP A 69 -6.86 -1.24 11.31
CA ASP A 69 -5.49 -0.81 11.57
C ASP A 69 -4.48 -1.91 11.24
N GLN A 70 -4.76 -3.16 11.65
CA GLN A 70 -3.92 -4.31 11.31
C GLN A 70 -3.79 -4.54 9.80
N ILE A 71 -4.85 -4.25 9.03
CA ILE A 71 -4.79 -4.30 7.56
C ILE A 71 -3.88 -3.21 7.03
N GLY A 72 -4.08 -1.96 7.49
CA GLY A 72 -3.28 -0.82 7.07
C GLY A 72 -1.79 -1.01 7.35
N GLU A 73 -1.44 -1.57 8.52
CA GLU A 73 -0.05 -1.87 8.88
C GLU A 73 0.59 -2.91 7.94
N MET A 74 -0.13 -3.98 7.59
CA MET A 74 0.35 -4.99 6.64
C MET A 74 0.41 -4.46 5.20
N GLU A 75 -0.54 -3.62 4.79
CA GLU A 75 -0.52 -2.95 3.48
C GLU A 75 0.63 -1.96 3.36
N SER A 76 0.92 -1.19 4.41
CA SER A 76 2.09 -0.30 4.52
C SER A 76 3.40 -1.07 4.39
N LEU A 77 3.43 -2.31 4.88
CA LEU A 77 4.55 -3.22 4.71
C LEU A 77 4.70 -3.76 3.27
N GLY A 78 3.70 -3.56 2.40
CA GLY A 78 3.64 -4.11 1.05
C GLY A 78 3.17 -5.57 1.01
N PHE A 79 2.38 -6.00 1.99
CA PHE A 79 1.84 -7.36 2.03
C PHE A 79 0.72 -7.56 0.99
N ALA A 80 0.91 -8.51 0.09
CA ALA A 80 -0.10 -8.89 -0.90
C ALA A 80 -1.16 -9.83 -0.29
N TRP A 81 -2.39 -9.34 -0.16
CA TRP A 81 -3.54 -10.09 0.36
C TRP A 81 -4.16 -11.07 -0.66
N THR A 82 -4.12 -10.73 -1.96
CA THR A 82 -4.66 -11.52 -3.08
C THR A 82 -3.65 -11.54 -4.23
N VAL A 83 -3.71 -12.56 -5.10
CA VAL A 83 -2.72 -12.77 -6.18
C VAL A 83 -3.19 -12.24 -7.55
N LYS A 84 -4.42 -11.72 -7.70
CA LYS A 84 -4.99 -11.10 -8.92
C LYS A 84 -6.12 -10.14 -8.49
N ASP A 85 -6.42 -9.02 -9.12
CA ASP A 85 -6.13 -8.46 -10.45
C ASP A 85 -6.11 -6.92 -10.30
N ASP A 86 -5.22 -6.26 -11.03
CA ASP A 86 -5.11 -4.81 -11.14
C ASP A 86 -6.47 -4.13 -11.38
N GLY A 87 -6.84 -3.16 -10.55
CA GLY A 87 -8.04 -2.38 -10.81
C GLY A 87 -8.42 -1.31 -9.80
N VAL A 88 -7.81 -1.30 -8.61
CA VAL A 88 -7.99 -0.19 -7.66
C VAL A 88 -6.62 0.39 -7.36
N THR A 89 -6.22 1.36 -8.17
CA THR A 89 -5.35 2.44 -7.70
C THR A 89 -6.07 3.11 -6.53
N PRO A 90 -5.50 3.16 -5.31
CA PRO A 90 -5.95 4.12 -4.32
C PRO A 90 -5.47 5.51 -4.77
N GLU A 91 -6.16 6.10 -5.75
CA GLU A 91 -6.11 7.55 -5.92
C GLU A 91 -7.03 8.18 -4.88
N CYS A 92 -6.40 8.67 -3.81
CA CYS A 92 -6.77 9.95 -3.23
C CYS A 92 -5.53 10.49 -2.50
N VAL A 93 -4.53 10.88 -3.29
CA VAL A 93 -3.68 12.00 -2.89
C VAL A 93 -4.54 13.26 -3.05
N PRO A 94 -4.94 13.97 -1.97
CA PRO A 94 -5.45 15.32 -2.13
C PRO A 94 -4.29 16.20 -2.61
N SER A 95 -4.16 16.29 -3.94
CA SER A 95 -3.37 17.32 -4.60
C SER A 95 -4.08 18.65 -4.34
N SER A 96 -3.65 19.35 -3.28
CA SER A 96 -4.03 20.72 -3.01
C SER A 96 -2.79 21.50 -2.62
N GLY A 97 -2.26 22.26 -3.58
CA GLY A 97 -1.06 23.08 -3.38
C GLY A 97 -0.71 24.03 -4.52
N LYS A 98 -1.71 24.76 -5.04
CA LYS A 98 -1.67 26.13 -5.62
C LYS A 98 -0.48 26.57 -6.50
N GLY A 99 -0.82 27.10 -7.69
CA GLY A 99 -0.40 28.46 -8.07
C GLY A 99 0.11 28.68 -9.50
N GLY A 100 -0.70 29.40 -10.30
CA GLY A 100 -0.18 30.32 -11.33
C GLY A 100 -0.83 30.23 -12.71
N PRO A 101 -1.70 31.18 -13.11
CA PRO A 101 -2.00 31.42 -14.52
C PRO A 101 -1.08 32.49 -15.13
N ALA A 102 -1.03 32.47 -16.47
CA ALA A 102 -0.61 33.52 -17.39
C ALA A 102 0.89 33.57 -17.80
N GLY A 103 1.14 33.16 -19.05
CA GLY A 103 2.20 33.69 -19.89
C GLY A 103 1.61 33.99 -21.29
N PRO A 104 1.70 35.23 -21.81
CA PRO A 104 1.01 35.61 -23.03
C PRO A 104 1.77 35.16 -24.29
N HIS A 105 0.98 34.75 -25.28
CA HIS A 105 1.39 34.45 -26.65
C HIS A 105 1.72 35.75 -27.41
N HIS A 106 2.99 36.07 -27.59
CA HIS A 106 3.46 36.98 -28.63
C HIS A 106 4.85 36.43 -29.01
N GLY A 107 5.16 36.00 -30.22
CA GLY A 107 4.82 36.52 -31.53
C GLY A 107 6.16 36.68 -32.27
N ARG A 108 6.32 36.09 -33.45
CA ARG A 108 7.24 36.62 -34.47
C ARG A 108 6.96 36.04 -35.83
N HIS A 109 6.52 36.93 -36.70
CA HIS A 109 6.43 36.76 -38.14
C HIS A 109 7.83 36.47 -38.73
N GLY A 110 7.92 35.42 -39.52
CA GLY A 110 9.06 35.13 -40.39
C GLY A 110 8.57 35.05 -41.82
N MET A 111 8.46 36.21 -42.47
CA MET A 111 8.12 36.34 -43.89
C MET A 111 9.39 36.15 -44.70
N HIS A 112 9.50 35.03 -45.41
CA HIS A 112 10.42 34.87 -46.53
C HIS A 112 9.64 34.31 -47.71
N HIS A 113 9.01 35.21 -48.47
CA HIS A 113 8.61 34.96 -49.84
C HIS A 113 9.81 35.25 -50.74
N MET A 114 10.47 34.20 -51.25
CA MET A 114 11.35 34.33 -52.42
C MET A 114 10.47 34.37 -53.67
N HIS A 115 10.61 35.45 -54.45
CA HIS A 115 10.06 35.59 -55.79
C HIS A 115 10.89 34.77 -56.81
N PRO A 116 10.24 34.12 -57.79
CA PRO A 116 10.88 33.85 -59.07
C PRO A 116 10.20 34.64 -60.21
N GLY A 117 10.99 35.33 -61.03
CA GLY A 117 10.54 35.98 -62.27
C GLY A 117 11.59 36.98 -62.77
N GLN A 118 12.57 36.54 -63.57
CA GLN A 118 12.61 36.55 -65.05
C GLN A 118 13.36 37.78 -65.61
N GLY A 119 14.30 37.51 -66.52
CA GLY A 119 15.17 38.45 -67.21
C GLY A 119 16.37 37.73 -67.80
#